data_AF-A0A7C4IU55-F1
#
_entry.id   AF-A0A7C4IU55-F1
#
_cell.length_a   1.000
_cell.length_b   1.000
_cell.length_c   1.000
_cell.angle_alpha   90.00
_cell.angle_beta   90.00
_cell.angle_gamma   90.00
#
_symmetry.space_group_name_H-M   'P 1'
#
loop_
_entity.id
_entity.type
_entity.pdbx_description
1 polymer ?
#
loop_
_entity_poly.entity_id
_entity_poly.type
_entity_poly.pdbx_seq_one_letter_code
_entity_poly.pdbx_strand_id
1 'polypeptide(L)'
;MRDDIRARAIAAYDAFTHAHLDRRRLMAELTALAGSTAAASALLAAISASAAAAPLTPEDDRRLTIRTQRRRLPTGRELITYEAEGVNRMRKPAVIVIHENRGLNAHIRDVTRRVALAGFAAYA
;
A
#
# COMPACT_ATOMS: atom_id res chain seq x y z
N MET A 1 11.98 19.92 -4.91
CA MET A 1 10.90 20.03 -5.91
C MET A 1 9.82 20.89 -5.29
N ARG A 2 9.34 21.95 -5.96
CA ARG A 2 8.20 22.72 -5.44
C ARG A 2 7.00 21.76 -5.33
N ASP A 3 6.28 21.79 -4.21
CA ASP A 3 5.21 20.82 -3.91
C ASP A 3 4.14 20.73 -5.02
N ASP A 4 3.94 21.82 -5.76
CA ASP A 4 3.06 21.91 -6.94
C ASP A 4 3.44 20.93 -8.08
N ILE A 5 4.72 20.82 -8.43
CA ILE A 5 5.16 19.95 -9.54
C ILE A 5 4.89 18.48 -9.19
N ARG A 6 5.14 18.10 -7.93
CA ARG A 6 4.90 16.73 -7.45
C ARG A 6 3.42 16.38 -7.50
N ALA A 7 2.57 17.26 -6.98
CA ALA A 7 1.13 17.04 -6.94
C ALA A 7 0.54 16.88 -8.35
N ARG A 8 0.96 17.73 -9.30
CA ARG A 8 0.51 17.66 -10.70
C ARG A 8 0.99 16.39 -11.40
N ALA A 9 2.20 15.94 -11.13
CA ALA A 9 2.72 14.68 -11.67
C ALA A 9 1.93 13.46 -11.14
N ILE A 10 1.61 13.46 -9.84
CA ILE A 10 0.77 12.43 -9.22
C ILE A 10 -0.63 12.43 -9.85
N ALA A 11 -1.24 13.60 -10.05
CA ALA A 11 -2.55 13.71 -10.69
C ALA A 11 -2.55 13.18 -12.14
N ALA A 12 -1.49 13.47 -12.90
CA ALA A 12 -1.34 12.94 -14.26
C ALA A 12 -1.21 11.39 -14.26
N TYR A 13 -0.44 10.84 -13.31
CA TYR A 13 -0.30 9.39 -13.14
C TYR A 13 -1.61 8.72 -12.68
N ASP A 14 -2.35 9.36 -11.78
CA ASP A 14 -3.66 8.91 -11.33
C ASP A 14 -4.66 8.85 -12.49
N ALA A 15 -4.75 9.91 -13.30
CA ALA A 15 -5.58 9.94 -14.49
C ALA A 15 -5.18 8.86 -15.51
N PHE A 16 -3.89 8.58 -15.69
CA PHE A 16 -3.43 7.46 -16.52
C PHE A 16 -3.92 6.11 -16.01
N THR A 17 -3.86 5.87 -14.70
CA THR A 17 -4.21 4.58 -14.10
C THR A 17 -5.72 4.34 -13.97
N HIS A 18 -6.53 5.40 -13.84
CA HIS A 18 -7.96 5.28 -13.56
C HIS A 18 -8.88 5.79 -14.68
N ALA A 19 -8.43 6.69 -15.55
CA ALA A 19 -9.24 7.27 -16.64
C ALA A 19 -8.89 6.71 -18.03
N HIS A 20 -8.16 5.58 -18.09
CA HIS A 20 -7.78 4.90 -19.33
C HIS A 20 -7.07 5.78 -20.38
N LEU A 21 -6.28 6.76 -19.93
CA LEU A 21 -5.49 7.59 -20.84
C LEU A 21 -4.31 6.80 -21.44
N ASP A 22 -3.92 7.10 -22.67
CA ASP A 22 -2.73 6.50 -23.30
C ASP A 22 -1.44 6.99 -22.62
N ARG A 23 -0.46 6.10 -22.48
CA ARG A 23 0.89 6.35 -21.95
C ARG A 23 1.57 7.53 -22.64
N ARG A 24 1.30 7.76 -23.93
CA ARG A 24 1.85 8.91 -24.67
C ARG A 24 1.43 10.24 -24.05
N ARG A 25 0.16 10.36 -23.64
CA ARG A 25 -0.37 11.57 -23.01
C ARG A 25 0.27 11.81 -21.65
N LEU A 26 0.37 10.76 -20.83
CA LEU A 26 1.10 10.83 -19.55
C LEU A 26 2.52 11.34 -19.75
N MET A 27 3.27 10.76 -20.68
CA MET A 27 4.66 11.17 -20.92
C MET A 27 4.77 12.60 -21.46
N ALA A 28 3.81 13.06 -22.28
CA ALA A 28 3.76 14.43 -22.75
C ALA A 28 3.54 15.43 -21.60
N GLU A 29 2.59 15.15 -20.70
CA GLU A 29 2.31 15.98 -19.52
C GLU A 29 3.49 16.01 -18.55
N LEU A 30 4.10 14.84 -18.26
CA LEU A 30 5.29 14.77 -17.41
C LEU A 30 6.50 15.47 -18.04
N THR A 31 6.66 15.42 -19.36
CA THR A 31 7.75 16.14 -20.06
C THR A 31 7.55 17.65 -19.99
N ALA A 32 6.31 18.13 -20.15
CA ALA A 32 5.97 19.54 -19.99
C ALA A 32 6.21 20.04 -18.55
N LEU A 33 5.97 19.19 -17.55
CA LEU A 33 6.23 19.48 -16.14
C LEU A 33 7.73 19.47 -15.78
N ALA A 34 8.47 18.50 -16.28
CA ALA A 34 9.85 18.23 -15.89
C ALA A 34 10.90 18.91 -16.80
N GLY A 35 10.47 19.45 -17.95
CA GLY A 35 11.31 20.17 -18.91
C GLY A 35 12.14 19.27 -19.85
N SER A 36 12.11 17.94 -19.68
CA SER A 36 12.75 16.98 -20.58
C SER A 36 12.17 15.57 -20.44
N THR A 37 12.37 14.74 -21.46
CA THR A 37 11.93 13.33 -21.47
C THR A 37 12.69 12.47 -20.46
N ALA A 38 13.98 12.75 -20.26
CA ALA A 38 14.80 12.09 -19.26
C ALA A 38 14.29 12.39 -17.84
N ALA A 39 14.02 13.67 -17.55
CA ALA A 39 13.46 14.08 -16.26
C ALA A 39 12.04 13.53 -16.05
N ALA A 40 11.21 13.47 -17.11
CA ALA A 40 9.88 12.87 -17.05
C ALA A 40 9.93 11.37 -16.68
N SER A 41 10.89 10.63 -17.26
CA SER A 41 11.07 9.20 -16.94
C SER A 41 11.49 8.99 -15.49
N ALA A 42 12.41 9.81 -14.99
CA ALA A 42 12.81 9.78 -13.58
C ALA A 42 11.66 10.15 -12.64
N LEU A 43 10.88 11.17 -13.00
CA LEU A 43 9.69 11.58 -12.25
C LEU A 43 8.63 10.49 -12.21
N LEU A 44 8.34 9.85 -13.35
CA LEU A 44 7.43 8.71 -13.42
C LEU A 44 7.88 7.57 -12.52
N ALA A 45 9.17 7.22 -12.55
CA ALA A 45 9.72 6.17 -11.69
C ALA A 45 9.58 6.51 -10.20
N ALA A 46 9.74 7.79 -9.83
CA ALA A 46 9.63 8.25 -8.45
C ALA A 46 8.19 8.27 -7.90
N ILE A 47 7.17 8.43 -8.75
CA ILE A 47 5.76 8.52 -8.33
C ILE A 47 4.97 7.22 -8.55
N SER A 48 5.47 6.32 -9.39
CA SER A 48 4.77 5.06 -9.68
C SER A 48 4.73 4.14 -8.46
N ALA A 49 3.63 3.40 -8.32
CA ALA A 49 3.53 2.39 -7.28
C ALA A 49 4.59 1.30 -7.49
N SER A 50 5.38 0.99 -6.45
CA SER A 50 6.39 -0.05 -6.47
C SER A 50 6.02 -1.18 -5.51
N ALA A 51 5.84 -2.39 -6.04
CA ALA A 51 5.66 -3.60 -5.22
C ALA A 51 6.94 -4.00 -4.47
N ALA A 52 8.10 -3.50 -4.91
CA ALA A 52 9.40 -3.72 -4.27
C ALA A 52 9.73 -2.64 -3.22
N ALA A 53 8.80 -1.72 -2.93
CA ALA A 53 8.99 -0.73 -1.87
C ALA A 53 9.19 -1.45 -0.53
N ALA A 54 10.21 -1.01 0.23
CA ALA A 54 10.48 -1.56 1.54
C ALA A 54 9.29 -1.31 2.48
N PRO A 55 8.92 -2.30 3.31
CA PRO A 55 7.87 -2.11 4.30
C PRO A 55 8.31 -1.05 5.33
N LEU A 56 7.34 -0.29 5.85
CA LEU A 56 7.62 0.69 6.91
C LEU A 56 7.82 0.03 8.26
N THR A 57 7.25 -1.16 8.46
CA THR A 57 7.37 -1.97 9.67
C THR A 57 8.01 -3.31 9.34
N PRO A 58 9.09 -3.70 10.06
CA PRO A 58 9.72 -5.01 9.92
C PRO A 58 8.71 -6.16 10.06
N GLU A 59 8.91 -7.24 9.31
CA GLU A 59 8.03 -8.41 9.38
C GLU A 59 8.14 -9.17 10.70
N ASP A 60 9.27 -9.01 11.40
CA ASP A 60 9.64 -9.64 12.67
C ASP A 60 9.67 -8.63 13.85
N ASP A 61 8.91 -7.52 13.74
CA ASP A 61 8.86 -6.50 14.80
C ASP A 61 8.52 -7.12 16.16
N ARG A 62 9.50 -7.10 17.08
CA ARG A 62 9.44 -7.77 18.39
C ARG A 62 8.34 -7.22 19.31
N ARG A 63 7.75 -6.06 18.96
CA ARG A 63 6.61 -5.48 19.69
C ARG A 63 5.29 -6.15 19.33
N LEU A 64 5.25 -6.95 18.26
CA LEU A 64 4.04 -7.57 17.74
C LEU A 64 4.06 -9.09 17.91
N THR A 65 2.87 -9.65 18.17
CA THR A 65 2.55 -11.05 17.90
C THR A 65 1.87 -11.10 16.54
N ILE A 66 2.47 -11.83 15.59
CA ILE A 66 1.99 -11.91 14.20
C ILE A 66 1.63 -13.36 13.89
N ARG A 67 0.48 -13.56 13.22
CA ARG A 67 0.01 -14.88 12.80
C ARG A 67 -0.59 -14.82 11.41
N THR A 68 -0.43 -15.89 10.65
CA THR A 68 -1.22 -16.14 9.45
C THR A 68 -2.09 -17.35 9.71
N GLN A 69 -3.41 -17.21 9.61
CA GLN A 69 -4.36 -18.29 9.90
C GLN A 69 -5.24 -18.59 8.70
N ARG A 70 -5.50 -19.88 8.45
CA ARG A 70 -6.57 -20.35 7.57
C ARG A 70 -7.82 -20.60 8.40
N ARG A 71 -8.93 -19.96 8.03
CA ARG A 71 -10.24 -20.08 8.69
C ARG A 71 -11.25 -20.61 7.69
N ARG A 72 -12.00 -21.65 8.09
CA ARG A 72 -13.12 -22.16 7.30
C ARG A 72 -14.38 -21.36 7.64
N LEU A 73 -14.99 -20.77 6.62
CA LEU A 73 -16.22 -20.00 6.76
C LEU A 73 -17.44 -20.94 6.75
N PRO A 74 -18.58 -20.51 7.34
CA PRO A 74 -19.83 -21.28 7.30
C PRO A 74 -20.29 -21.61 5.87
N THR A 75 -19.91 -20.80 4.89
CA THR A 75 -20.18 -21.02 3.47
C THR A 75 -19.34 -22.14 2.85
N GLY A 76 -18.48 -22.80 3.62
CA GLY A 76 -17.55 -23.83 3.16
C GLY A 76 -16.28 -23.29 2.49
N ARG A 77 -16.17 -21.96 2.30
CA ARG A 77 -14.98 -21.31 1.74
C ARG A 77 -13.87 -21.17 2.79
N GLU A 78 -12.62 -21.09 2.35
CA GLU A 78 -11.49 -20.77 3.21
C GLU A 78 -11.10 -19.29 3.09
N LEU A 79 -10.73 -18.69 4.23
CA LEU A 79 -10.17 -17.36 4.33
C LEU A 79 -8.77 -17.45 4.95
N ILE A 80 -7.78 -16.85 4.30
CA ILE A 80 -6.47 -16.62 4.90
C ILE A 80 -6.51 -15.25 5.55
N THR A 81 -6.13 -15.18 6.82
CA THR A 81 -6.06 -13.95 7.61
C THR A 81 -4.62 -13.71 8.03
N TYR A 82 -4.19 -12.45 7.97
CA TYR A 82 -2.97 -11.96 8.60
C TYR A 82 -3.34 -11.14 9.82
N GLU A 83 -2.92 -11.60 10.99
CA GLU A 83 -3.30 -11.05 12.28
C GLU A 83 -2.06 -10.47 12.95
N ALA A 84 -2.15 -9.23 13.44
CA ALA A 84 -1.09 -8.58 14.18
C ALA A 84 -1.67 -7.86 15.40
N GLU A 85 -1.02 -8.03 16.55
CA GLU A 85 -1.37 -7.30 17.78
C GLU A 85 -0.13 -7.05 18.62
N GLY A 86 -0.12 -6.01 19.45
CA GLY A 86 0.99 -5.79 20.40
C GLY A 86 1.19 -6.96 21.37
N VAL A 87 2.41 -7.24 21.82
CA VAL A 87 2.73 -8.37 22.74
C VAL A 87 2.08 -8.29 24.12
N ASN A 88 1.54 -7.13 24.52
CA ASN A 88 0.82 -7.02 25.78
C ASN A 88 -0.50 -7.82 25.74
N ARG A 89 -0.90 -8.35 26.90
CA ARG A 89 -2.09 -9.21 27.05
C ARG A 89 -3.39 -8.42 27.31
N MET A 90 -3.42 -7.13 26.99
CA MET A 90 -4.62 -6.32 27.17
C MET A 90 -5.63 -6.60 26.05
N ARG A 91 -6.92 -6.57 26.38
CA ARG A 91 -7.99 -6.56 25.37
C ARG A 91 -7.86 -5.27 24.55
N LYS A 92 -7.89 -5.40 23.22
CA LYS A 92 -7.75 -4.30 22.28
C LYS A 92 -8.99 -4.19 21.39
N PRO A 93 -9.40 -2.98 20.99
CA PRO A 93 -10.33 -2.82 19.89
C PRO A 93 -9.77 -3.46 18.62
N ALA A 94 -10.65 -4.03 17.81
CA ALA A 94 -10.29 -4.71 16.58
C ALA A 94 -10.42 -3.79 15.36
N VAL A 95 -9.49 -3.91 14.41
CA VAL A 95 -9.53 -3.24 13.11
C VAL A 95 -9.32 -4.28 12.01
N ILE A 96 -10.18 -4.26 11.00
CA ILE A 96 -10.08 -5.14 9.82
C ILE A 96 -9.67 -4.29 8.62
N VAL A 97 -8.56 -4.66 8.00
CA VAL A 97 -7.98 -4.03 6.80
C VAL A 97 -8.45 -4.83 5.59
N ILE A 98 -9.53 -4.36 4.95
CA ILE A 98 -10.08 -5.00 3.75
C ILE A 98 -9.36 -4.45 2.51
N HIS A 99 -8.84 -5.34 1.68
CA HIS A 99 -8.25 -4.98 0.39
C HIS A 99 -9.13 -5.47 -0.78
N GLU A 100 -9.40 -4.61 -1.74
CA GLU A 100 -10.32 -4.95 -2.83
C GLU A 100 -9.64 -5.71 -3.97
N ASN A 101 -8.43 -5.29 -4.37
CA ASN A 101 -7.97 -5.53 -5.74
C ASN A 101 -6.71 -6.41 -5.87
N ARG A 102 -6.10 -6.85 -4.76
CA ARG A 102 -4.75 -7.48 -4.81
C ARG A 102 -4.53 -8.68 -3.89
N GLY A 103 -5.52 -9.08 -3.11
CA GLY A 103 -5.27 -10.11 -2.10
C GLY A 103 -4.33 -9.62 -0.97
N LEU A 104 -4.02 -10.53 -0.06
CA LEU A 104 -3.11 -10.31 1.04
C LEU A 104 -1.65 -10.24 0.54
N ASN A 105 -1.15 -9.03 0.29
CA ASN A 105 0.22 -8.77 -0.18
C ASN A 105 1.11 -8.13 0.91
N ALA A 106 2.40 -7.95 0.62
CA ALA A 106 3.38 -7.40 1.57
C ALA A 106 2.99 -6.01 2.10
N HIS A 107 2.45 -5.14 1.23
CA HIS A 107 1.98 -3.81 1.63
C HIS A 107 0.79 -3.88 2.59
N ILE A 108 -0.20 -4.73 2.30
CA ILE A 108 -1.35 -4.92 3.19
C ILE A 108 -0.88 -5.47 4.55
N ARG A 109 0.03 -6.46 4.57
CA ARG A 109 0.60 -6.97 5.82
C ARG A 109 1.30 -5.88 6.62
N ASP A 110 2.04 -4.98 5.95
CA ASP A 110 2.67 -3.82 6.58
C ASP A 110 1.65 -2.82 7.14
N VAL A 111 0.56 -2.53 6.42
CA VAL A 111 -0.57 -1.73 6.93
C VAL A 111 -1.13 -2.35 8.21
N THR A 112 -1.40 -3.67 8.21
CA THR A 112 -1.90 -4.39 9.39
C THR A 112 -0.95 -4.28 10.57
N ARG A 113 0.37 -4.42 10.37
CA ARG A 113 1.36 -4.23 11.43
C ARG A 113 1.37 -2.80 11.97
N ARG A 114 1.26 -1.78 11.11
CA ARG A 114 1.19 -0.38 11.54
C ARG A 114 -0.05 -0.08 12.37
N VAL A 115 -1.19 -0.64 11.99
CA VAL A 115 -2.44 -0.54 12.79
C VAL A 115 -2.26 -1.24 14.15
N ALA A 116 -1.62 -2.40 14.19
CA ALA A 116 -1.33 -3.10 15.45
C ALA A 116 -0.41 -2.30 16.37
N LEU A 117 0.63 -1.66 15.82
CA LEU A 117 1.54 -0.77 16.55
C LEU A 117 0.83 0.49 17.10
N ALA A 118 -0.26 0.91 16.47
CA ALA A 118 -1.12 1.98 16.98
C ALA A 118 -2.02 1.55 18.15
N GLY A 119 -1.94 0.29 18.60
CA GLY A 119 -2.62 -0.20 19.81
C GLY A 119 -3.85 -1.07 19.57
N PHE A 120 -4.11 -1.47 18.32
CA PHE A 120 -5.27 -2.28 17.95
C PHE A 120 -4.91 -3.77 17.81
N ALA A 121 -5.91 -4.64 17.87
CA ALA A 121 -5.83 -5.97 17.28
C ALA A 121 -6.19 -5.84 15.78
N ALA A 122 -5.24 -6.06 14.89
CA ALA A 122 -5.38 -5.80 13.47
C ALA A 122 -5.46 -7.09 12.66
N TYR A 123 -6.35 -7.12 11.68
CA TYR A 123 -6.60 -8.27 10.80
C TYR A 123 -6.61 -7.80 9.34
N ALA A 124 -6.07 -8.60 8.42
CA ALA A 124 -6.24 -8.44 6.98
C ALA A 124 -6.61 -9.77 6.34
#